data_AF-A0A6I6JTE6-F1
#
_entry.id   AF-A0A6I6JTE6-F1
#
_cell.length_a   1.000
_cell.length_b   1.000
_cell.length_c   1.000
_cell.angle_alpha   90.00
_cell.angle_beta   90.00
_cell.angle_gamma   90.00
#
_symmetry.space_group_name_H-M   'P 1'
#
loop_
_entity.id
_entity.type
_entity.pdbx_description
1 polymer ?
#
loop_
_entity_poly.entity_id
_entity_poly.type
_entity_poly.pdbx_seq_one_letter_code
_entity_poly.pdbx_strand_id
1 'polypeptide(L)'
;MEFSLELLNIAEEHNPTKQKHIGLTIVKYKENEQILSGQGATPFAQTYFHGTKANLKIGDYIEVGFNSNFEQRKNAKYIFLSATLDAATWGAELSIGDGRERIYLVEPTGAIENDPDLTDKKFPGNPTKSYRSTEPFKIAGEVTVWQGHEAEQVGAMKKTLEKLKKQGINSLNNE
;
A
#
# COMPACT_ATOMS: atom_id res chain seq x y z
N MET A 1 -4.27 21.92 -7.12
CA MET A 1 -4.24 21.53 -8.55
C MET A 1 -2.85 21.04 -8.96
N GLU A 2 -2.14 20.29 -8.10
CA GLU A 2 -0.76 19.83 -8.41
C GLU A 2 -0.31 18.66 -7.49
N PHE A 3 -1.24 18.00 -6.79
CA PHE A 3 -0.93 16.99 -5.76
C PHE A 3 -0.80 15.56 -6.31
N SER A 4 -1.07 15.36 -7.61
CA SER A 4 -1.25 14.04 -8.22
C SER A 4 -0.55 13.88 -9.58
N LEU A 5 0.32 14.83 -9.93
CA LEU A 5 0.95 14.83 -11.25
C LEU A 5 2.19 13.95 -11.36
N GLU A 6 2.92 13.67 -10.28
CA GLU A 6 4.22 12.96 -10.42
C GLU A 6 4.24 11.50 -9.96
N LEU A 7 3.29 11.04 -9.14
CA LEU A 7 3.24 9.62 -8.73
C LEU A 7 2.72 8.68 -9.84
N LEU A 8 2.43 9.22 -11.02
CA LEU A 8 1.67 8.53 -12.06
C LEU A 8 2.29 8.57 -13.45
N ASN A 9 3.48 9.15 -13.62
CA ASN A 9 4.18 9.18 -14.92
C ASN A 9 5.01 7.90 -15.20
N ILE A 10 4.76 6.77 -14.50
CA ILE A 10 5.54 5.52 -14.65
C ILE A 10 4.77 4.39 -15.32
N ALA A 11 3.44 4.45 -15.38
CA ALA A 11 2.64 3.38 -15.96
C ALA A 11 2.00 3.81 -17.28
N GLU A 12 2.81 4.09 -18.30
CA GLU A 12 2.37 4.17 -19.69
C GLU A 12 3.15 3.14 -20.53
N GLU A 13 2.51 2.01 -20.85
CA GLU A 13 2.29 1.58 -22.24
C GLU A 13 1.39 0.32 -22.30
N HIS A 14 0.45 0.35 -23.25
CA HIS A 14 -0.46 -0.71 -23.75
C HIS A 14 -1.84 -0.92 -23.08
N ASN A 15 -2.87 -0.49 -23.83
CA ASN A 15 -4.31 -0.77 -23.73
C ASN A 15 -4.73 -1.51 -25.02
N PRO A 16 -5.59 -2.55 -25.00
CA PRO A 16 -7.06 -2.37 -25.15
C PRO A 16 -7.85 -3.40 -24.29
N THR A 17 -9.12 -3.27 -23.88
CA THR A 17 -10.35 -3.01 -24.65
C THR A 17 -11.54 -2.91 -23.68
N LYS A 18 -12.60 -2.18 -24.06
CA LYS A 18 -13.89 -2.03 -23.35
C LYS A 18 -14.73 -3.32 -23.29
N GLN A 19 -15.49 -3.52 -22.21
CA GLN A 19 -16.81 -4.17 -22.27
C GLN A 19 -17.79 -3.68 -21.19
N LYS A 20 -19.09 -3.67 -21.52
CA LYS A 20 -20.23 -3.02 -20.83
C LYS A 20 -21.10 -4.02 -20.05
N HIS A 21 -21.76 -3.49 -19.00
CA HIS A 21 -23.04 -3.91 -18.33
C HIS A 21 -22.95 -5.18 -17.46
N ILE A 22 -23.44 -5.25 -16.22
CA ILE A 22 -24.85 -5.24 -15.75
C ILE A 22 -24.92 -5.11 -14.20
N GLY A 23 -26.09 -4.74 -13.65
CA GLY A 23 -26.30 -4.26 -12.27
C GLY A 23 -25.99 -5.22 -11.10
N LEU A 24 -25.78 -4.63 -9.91
CA LEU A 24 -25.47 -5.34 -8.67
C LEU A 24 -26.66 -5.31 -7.69
N THR A 25 -27.18 -6.49 -7.36
CA THR A 25 -28.11 -6.70 -6.24
C THR A 25 -27.33 -6.70 -4.93
N ILE A 26 -27.79 -5.93 -3.94
CA ILE A 26 -27.21 -5.93 -2.58
C ILE A 26 -27.74 -7.16 -1.84
N VAL A 27 -26.85 -8.11 -1.52
CA VAL A 27 -27.11 -9.22 -0.61
C VAL A 27 -26.40 -8.92 0.72
N LYS A 28 -27.15 -8.99 1.83
CA LYS A 28 -26.60 -8.83 3.18
C LYS A 28 -25.80 -10.09 3.55
N TYR A 29 -24.54 -9.93 3.95
CA TYR A 29 -23.74 -11.03 4.50
C TYR A 29 -23.98 -11.16 6.01
N LYS A 30 -24.19 -12.41 6.45
CA LYS A 30 -23.99 -12.85 7.84
C LYS A 30 -22.55 -13.33 7.97
N GLU A 31 -21.86 -12.93 9.04
CA GLU A 31 -20.53 -13.47 9.36
C GLU A 31 -20.60 -14.85 10.02
N ASN A 32 -19.65 -15.69 9.57
CA ASN A 32 -18.93 -16.78 10.21
C ASN A 32 -19.65 -17.92 10.95
N GLU A 33 -19.49 -19.13 10.41
CA GLU A 33 -18.57 -20.15 10.95
C GLU A 33 -18.50 -21.30 9.93
N GLN A 34 -17.29 -21.68 9.48
CA GLN A 34 -17.08 -22.97 8.82
C GLN A 34 -15.88 -23.65 9.46
N ILE A 35 -16.22 -24.60 10.33
CA ILE A 35 -15.37 -25.68 10.80
C ILE A 35 -14.75 -26.36 9.57
N LEU A 36 -13.43 -26.31 9.45
CA LEU A 36 -12.68 -26.97 8.38
C LEU A 36 -12.84 -28.49 8.49
N SER A 37 -13.89 -29.01 7.86
CA SER A 37 -14.05 -30.42 7.53
C SER A 37 -14.06 -30.54 6.00
N GLY A 38 -12.91 -30.91 5.43
CA GLY A 38 -12.80 -31.15 3.99
C GLY A 38 -11.35 -31.27 3.54
N GLN A 39 -10.95 -32.50 3.18
CA GLN A 39 -9.72 -32.79 2.44
C GLN A 39 -9.84 -32.26 1.00
N GLY A 40 -9.80 -30.93 0.82
CA GLY A 40 -9.77 -30.26 -0.47
C GLY A 40 -8.62 -29.24 -0.49
N ALA A 41 -8.04 -29.00 -1.67
CA ALA A 41 -7.05 -27.96 -1.84
C ALA A 41 -7.67 -26.59 -1.51
N THR A 42 -7.09 -25.86 -0.55
CA THR A 42 -7.50 -24.51 -0.20
C THR A 42 -6.78 -23.49 -1.08
N PRO A 43 -7.44 -22.45 -1.59
CA PRO A 43 -6.77 -21.38 -2.32
C PRO A 43 -5.76 -20.66 -1.42
N PHE A 44 -4.67 -20.17 -2.02
CA PHE A 44 -3.71 -19.34 -1.29
C PHE A 44 -4.39 -18.03 -0.89
N ALA A 45 -4.25 -17.64 0.39
CA ALA A 45 -4.80 -16.39 0.89
C ALA A 45 -4.14 -15.21 0.16
N GLN A 46 -4.93 -14.19 -0.18
CA GLN A 46 -4.38 -12.99 -0.80
C GLN A 46 -3.36 -12.35 0.14
N THR A 47 -2.12 -12.24 -0.35
CA THR A 47 -1.03 -11.53 0.32
C THR A 47 -0.83 -10.17 -0.33
N TYR A 48 -0.31 -9.20 0.41
CA TYR A 48 -0.07 -7.85 -0.07
C TYR A 48 1.40 -7.46 0.06
N PHE A 49 1.77 -6.34 -0.53
CA PHE A 49 3.10 -5.79 -0.44
C PHE A 49 3.16 -4.63 0.57
N HIS A 50 4.23 -4.58 1.35
CA HIS A 50 4.56 -3.45 2.20
C HIS A 50 5.99 -2.98 1.91
N GLY A 51 6.11 -1.78 1.35
CA GLY A 51 7.40 -1.13 1.13
C GLY A 51 7.88 -0.37 2.36
N THR A 52 9.11 -0.61 2.78
CA THR A 52 9.72 0.04 3.95
C THR A 52 11.24 -0.01 3.89
N LYS A 53 11.91 0.62 4.85
CA LYS A 53 13.34 0.43 5.16
C LYS A 53 13.60 -0.31 6.47
N ALA A 54 12.53 -0.70 7.17
CA ALA A 54 12.63 -1.45 8.41
C ALA A 54 13.20 -2.84 8.14
N ASN A 55 14.12 -3.28 9.00
CA ASN A 55 14.76 -4.59 8.91
C ASN A 55 13.97 -5.62 9.74
N LEU A 56 12.99 -6.26 9.10
CA LEU A 56 12.03 -7.20 9.68
C LEU A 56 12.32 -8.61 9.17
N LYS A 57 11.81 -9.61 9.90
CA LYS A 57 11.92 -11.02 9.59
C LYS A 57 10.54 -11.63 9.35
N ILE A 58 10.51 -12.77 8.67
CA ILE A 58 9.29 -13.58 8.55
C ILE A 58 8.77 -13.91 9.94
N GLY A 59 7.47 -13.69 10.15
CA GLY A 59 6.80 -13.85 11.44
C GLY A 59 6.74 -12.58 12.30
N ASP A 60 7.51 -11.54 11.98
CA ASP A 60 7.38 -10.24 12.64
C ASP A 60 6.04 -9.57 12.28
N TYR A 61 5.68 -8.55 13.06
CA TYR A 61 4.49 -7.75 12.83
C TYR A 61 4.86 -6.28 12.59
N ILE A 62 4.19 -5.68 11.62
CA ILE A 62 4.18 -4.24 11.37
C ILE A 62 2.98 -3.68 12.11
N GLU A 63 3.21 -2.72 13.01
CA GLU A 63 2.16 -2.13 13.83
C GLU A 63 2.15 -0.61 13.67
N VAL A 64 1.04 -0.01 14.08
CA VAL A 64 0.91 1.44 14.17
C VAL A 64 1.87 1.95 15.26
N GLY A 65 2.62 3.01 14.97
CA GLY A 65 3.48 3.69 15.96
C GLY A 65 4.80 2.99 16.34
N PHE A 66 5.01 1.71 15.98
CA PHE A 66 6.27 0.98 16.17
C PHE A 66 6.65 0.17 14.92
N ASN A 67 7.95 0.09 14.61
CA ASN A 67 8.55 -0.67 13.49
C ASN A 67 8.20 -0.23 12.05
N SER A 68 7.27 0.69 11.83
CA SER A 68 7.29 1.53 10.63
C SER A 68 8.36 2.62 10.84
N ASN A 69 9.14 3.00 9.83
CA ASN A 69 10.30 3.90 9.97
C ASN A 69 9.98 5.37 10.34
N PHE A 70 9.00 5.58 11.19
CA PHE A 70 8.50 6.88 11.58
C PHE A 70 8.80 7.14 13.06
N GLU A 71 10.06 7.19 13.47
CA GLU A 71 10.42 7.78 14.77
C GLU A 71 9.89 9.23 14.89
N GLN A 72 9.70 9.91 13.75
CA GLN A 72 9.06 11.23 13.66
C GLN A 72 7.52 11.22 13.58
N ARG A 73 6.87 10.05 13.47
CA ARG A 73 5.39 9.94 13.60
C ARG A 73 5.02 8.96 14.71
N LYS A 74 5.38 9.31 15.96
CA LYS A 74 4.80 8.68 17.17
C LYS A 74 3.26 8.66 17.20
N ASN A 75 2.61 9.41 16.30
CA ASN A 75 1.15 9.51 16.14
C ASN A 75 0.64 9.01 14.78
N ALA A 76 1.41 8.19 14.05
CA ALA A 76 0.84 7.52 12.88
C ALA A 76 -0.38 6.71 13.34
N LYS A 77 -1.50 6.80 12.60
CA LYS A 77 -2.75 6.10 12.93
C LYS A 77 -2.97 4.85 12.07
N TYR A 78 -2.31 4.80 10.92
CA TYR A 78 -2.44 3.74 9.95
C TYR A 78 -1.09 3.20 9.50
N ILE A 79 -1.09 1.94 9.11
CA ILE A 79 -0.05 1.27 8.35
C ILE A 79 -0.57 0.93 6.95
N PHE A 80 0.31 0.87 5.97
CA PHE A 80 -0.05 0.85 4.54
C PHE A 80 0.39 -0.44 3.86
N LEU A 81 -0.40 -0.89 2.88
CA LEU A 81 -0.11 -2.06 2.07
C LEU A 81 -0.67 -1.85 0.65
N SER A 82 -0.19 -2.61 -0.32
CA SER A 82 -0.71 -2.55 -1.69
C SER A 82 -0.83 -3.93 -2.32
N ALA A 83 -1.76 -4.09 -3.26
CA ALA A 83 -1.82 -5.27 -4.13
C ALA A 83 -1.00 -5.10 -5.43
N THR A 84 -0.28 -3.98 -5.60
CA THR A 84 0.65 -3.75 -6.72
C THR A 84 2.07 -3.58 -6.22
N LEU A 85 3.03 -4.13 -6.97
CA LEU A 85 4.45 -4.02 -6.64
C LEU A 85 4.95 -2.57 -6.78
N ASP A 86 4.51 -1.87 -7.81
CA ASP A 86 4.89 -0.47 -8.09
C ASP A 86 4.60 0.48 -6.91
N ALA A 87 3.40 0.40 -6.33
CA ALA A 87 3.06 1.20 -5.16
C ALA A 87 3.91 0.83 -3.92
N ALA A 88 4.27 -0.45 -3.77
CA ALA A 88 5.15 -0.89 -2.69
C ALA A 88 6.61 -0.46 -2.92
N THR A 89 7.07 -0.43 -4.17
CA THR A 89 8.37 0.14 -4.56
C THR A 89 8.45 1.60 -4.10
N TRP A 90 7.44 2.41 -4.42
CA TRP A 90 7.34 3.77 -3.91
C TRP A 90 7.34 3.84 -2.38
N GLY A 91 6.59 2.95 -1.72
CA GLY A 91 6.57 2.85 -0.26
C GLY A 91 7.97 2.62 0.35
N ALA A 92 8.80 1.79 -0.29
CA ALA A 92 10.17 1.52 0.16
C ALA A 92 11.10 2.72 -0.07
N GLU A 93 11.10 3.29 -1.28
CA GLU A 93 12.01 4.37 -1.69
C GLU A 93 11.73 5.72 -1.00
N LEU A 94 10.45 5.99 -0.71
CA LEU A 94 9.99 7.19 -0.03
C LEU A 94 9.94 7.00 1.49
N SER A 95 10.19 5.79 1.99
CA SER A 95 10.27 5.53 3.42
C SER A 95 11.37 6.37 4.06
N ILE A 96 11.09 6.90 5.25
CA ILE A 96 12.03 7.66 6.05
C ILE A 96 13.10 6.71 6.61
N GLY A 97 14.30 7.23 6.88
CA GLY A 97 15.40 6.49 7.49
C GLY A 97 16.48 6.08 6.49
N ASP A 98 17.62 5.69 7.07
CA ASP A 98 18.85 5.36 6.34
C ASP A 98 19.03 3.85 6.10
N GLY A 99 18.02 3.07 6.47
CA GLY A 99 17.98 1.64 6.19
C GLY A 99 17.87 1.33 4.70
N ARG A 100 18.19 0.10 4.33
CA ARG A 100 18.01 -0.41 2.97
C ARG A 100 16.51 -0.50 2.63
N GLU A 101 16.14 -0.12 1.41
CA GLU A 101 14.79 -0.32 0.88
C GLU A 101 14.44 -1.82 0.78
N ARG A 102 13.24 -2.17 1.22
CA ARG A 102 12.71 -3.54 1.30
C ARG A 102 11.24 -3.57 0.96
N ILE A 103 10.80 -4.67 0.36
CA ILE A 103 9.39 -4.93 0.09
C ILE A 103 9.05 -6.28 0.72
N TYR A 104 8.13 -6.27 1.68
CA TYR A 104 7.64 -7.48 2.34
C TYR A 104 6.33 -7.95 1.75
N LEU A 105 6.16 -9.27 1.69
CA LEU A 105 4.87 -9.92 1.56
C LEU A 105 4.21 -9.95 2.93
N VAL A 106 2.99 -9.43 3.04
CA VAL A 106 2.30 -9.26 4.32
C VAL A 106 0.86 -9.73 4.29
N GLU A 107 0.44 -10.29 5.42
CA GLU A 107 -0.93 -10.71 5.68
C GLU A 107 -1.58 -9.74 6.68
N PRO A 108 -2.66 -9.03 6.32
CA PRO A 108 -3.35 -8.18 7.26
C PRO A 108 -4.05 -9.01 8.34
N THR A 109 -3.93 -8.62 9.60
CA THR A 109 -4.62 -9.31 10.71
C THR A 109 -6.04 -8.83 10.92
N GLY A 110 -6.47 -7.78 10.22
CA GLY A 110 -7.79 -7.20 10.33
C GLY A 110 -8.21 -6.44 9.07
N ALA A 111 -9.21 -5.56 9.23
CA ALA A 111 -9.80 -4.85 8.11
C ALA A 111 -8.80 -3.89 7.45
N ILE A 112 -8.88 -3.82 6.12
CA ILE A 112 -8.14 -2.84 5.31
C ILE A 112 -9.16 -1.97 4.57
N GLU A 113 -8.82 -0.71 4.38
CA GLU A 113 -9.61 0.23 3.60
C GLU A 113 -8.76 0.92 2.54
N ASN A 114 -9.41 1.45 1.51
CA ASN A 114 -8.72 2.20 0.45
C ASN A 114 -7.92 3.36 1.05
N ASP A 115 -6.68 3.55 0.59
CA ASP A 115 -5.90 4.73 0.95
C ASP A 115 -6.58 5.99 0.36
N PRO A 116 -7.07 6.92 1.19
CA PRO A 116 -7.75 8.10 0.71
C PRO A 116 -6.81 9.10 0.04
N ASP A 117 -5.48 8.99 0.16
CA ASP A 117 -4.56 9.84 -0.60
C ASP A 117 -4.40 9.35 -2.05
N LEU A 118 -4.73 8.08 -2.33
CA LEU A 118 -4.49 7.41 -3.62
C LEU A 118 -5.78 6.94 -4.32
N THR A 119 -6.93 7.08 -3.66
CA THR A 119 -8.25 6.66 -4.16
C THR A 119 -9.13 7.84 -4.51
N ASP A 120 -9.82 7.77 -5.65
CA ASP A 120 -10.76 8.79 -6.14
C ASP A 120 -10.16 10.21 -6.16
N LYS A 121 -8.85 10.30 -6.45
CA LYS A 121 -8.15 11.57 -6.65
C LYS A 121 -8.11 11.93 -8.12
N LYS A 122 -7.02 11.56 -8.81
CA LYS A 122 -6.85 11.85 -10.23
C LYS A 122 -7.62 10.87 -11.12
N PHE A 123 -7.80 9.64 -10.65
CA PHE A 123 -8.53 8.60 -11.35
C PHE A 123 -9.65 8.06 -10.46
N PRO A 124 -10.77 7.64 -11.05
CA PRO A 124 -11.85 7.01 -10.31
C PRO A 124 -11.40 5.66 -9.74
N GLY A 125 -11.83 5.36 -8.53
CA GLY A 125 -11.50 4.18 -7.77
C GLY A 125 -10.05 4.16 -7.25
N ASN A 126 -9.56 2.95 -7.02
CA ASN A 126 -8.23 2.68 -6.46
C ASN A 126 -7.38 1.92 -7.51
N PRO A 127 -6.77 2.63 -8.48
CA PRO A 127 -5.99 1.98 -9.55
C PRO A 127 -4.68 1.39 -9.04
N THR A 128 -4.04 2.02 -8.06
CA THR A 128 -2.80 1.54 -7.45
C THR A 128 -3.02 0.36 -6.50
N LYS A 129 -4.28 0.07 -6.15
CA LYS A 129 -4.66 -0.94 -5.14
C LYS A 129 -3.93 -0.71 -3.81
N SER A 130 -3.87 0.56 -3.40
CA SER A 130 -3.25 0.96 -2.14
C SER A 130 -4.28 1.03 -1.03
N TYR A 131 -3.93 0.50 0.13
CA TYR A 131 -4.81 0.36 1.28
C TYR A 131 -4.09 0.79 2.55
N ARG A 132 -4.88 1.03 3.59
CA ARG A 132 -4.42 1.31 4.94
C ARG A 132 -5.18 0.49 5.96
N SER A 133 -4.58 0.29 7.13
CA SER A 133 -5.22 -0.38 8.27
C SER A 133 -4.71 0.20 9.59
N THR A 134 -5.53 0.08 10.63
CA THR A 134 -5.12 0.29 12.02
C THR A 134 -4.62 -1.00 12.67
N GLU A 135 -4.94 -2.15 12.07
CA GLU A 135 -4.59 -3.48 12.56
C GLU A 135 -3.24 -3.92 12.00
N PRO A 136 -2.44 -4.71 12.75
CA PRO A 136 -1.11 -5.14 12.32
C PRO A 136 -1.07 -5.93 11.01
N PHE A 137 0.12 -5.97 10.40
CA PHE A 137 0.42 -6.89 9.29
C PHE A 137 1.50 -7.89 9.70
N LYS A 138 1.26 -9.17 9.45
CA LYS A 138 2.26 -10.21 9.67
C LYS A 138 3.16 -10.35 8.43
N ILE A 139 4.47 -10.40 8.64
CA ILE A 139 5.42 -10.67 7.56
C ILE A 139 5.36 -12.14 7.15
N ALA A 140 4.96 -12.41 5.91
CA ALA A 140 4.94 -13.73 5.30
C ALA A 140 6.20 -14.02 4.46
N GLY A 141 6.89 -12.98 3.98
CA GLY A 141 8.08 -13.09 3.14
C GLY A 141 8.70 -11.75 2.77
N GLU A 142 9.80 -11.79 2.02
CA GLU A 142 10.45 -10.61 1.42
C GLU A 142 10.59 -10.81 -0.09
N VAL A 143 10.25 -9.78 -0.86
CA VAL A 143 10.53 -9.72 -2.29
C VAL A 143 11.98 -9.28 -2.47
N THR A 144 12.84 -10.20 -2.88
CA THR A 144 14.29 -9.94 -2.99
C THR A 144 14.73 -9.44 -4.38
N VAL A 145 13.88 -9.62 -5.39
CA VAL A 145 14.14 -9.20 -6.78
C VAL A 145 13.02 -8.27 -7.21
N TRP A 146 13.31 -6.98 -7.24
CA TRP A 146 12.42 -5.94 -7.75
C TRP A 146 13.28 -4.82 -8.34
N GLN A 147 12.70 -4.12 -9.32
CA GLN A 147 13.33 -2.98 -9.97
C GLN A 147 12.84 -1.71 -9.29
N GLY A 148 13.77 -0.91 -8.78
CA GLY A 148 13.47 0.43 -8.28
C GLY A 148 13.29 1.43 -9.42
N HIS A 149 12.73 2.58 -9.08
CA HIS A 149 12.61 3.70 -10.00
C HIS A 149 13.97 4.38 -10.22
N GLU A 150 14.06 5.17 -11.29
CA GLU A 150 15.26 5.96 -11.57
C GLU A 150 15.54 6.96 -10.43
N ALA A 151 16.81 7.17 -10.09
CA ALA A 151 17.18 8.03 -8.96
C ALA A 151 16.69 9.47 -9.12
N GLU A 152 16.67 9.98 -10.36
CA GLU A 152 16.12 11.30 -10.69
C GLU A 152 14.63 11.39 -10.37
N GLN A 153 13.89 10.34 -10.70
CA GLN A 153 12.45 10.24 -10.47
C GLN A 153 12.10 10.18 -8.98
N VAL A 154 12.83 9.37 -8.21
CA VAL A 154 12.69 9.35 -6.75
C VAL A 154 13.04 10.71 -6.15
N GLY A 155 14.10 11.36 -6.66
CA GLY A 155 14.52 12.70 -6.22
C GLY A 155 13.48 13.78 -6.51
N ALA A 156 12.87 13.76 -7.70
CA ALA A 156 11.79 14.67 -8.07
C ALA A 156 10.57 14.48 -7.15
N MET A 157 10.17 13.23 -6.92
CA MET A 157 9.06 12.90 -6.04
C MET A 157 9.26 13.43 -4.61
N LYS A 158 10.45 13.18 -4.03
CA LYS A 158 10.79 13.69 -2.68
C LYS A 158 10.70 15.21 -2.60
N LYS A 159 11.23 15.93 -3.60
CA LYS A 159 11.14 17.41 -3.66
C LYS A 159 9.70 17.89 -3.73
N THR A 160 8.85 17.21 -4.50
CA THR A 160 7.43 17.55 -4.60
C THR A 160 6.71 17.33 -3.28
N LEU A 161 6.90 16.19 -2.62
CA LEU A 161 6.33 15.95 -1.29
C LEU A 161 6.77 17.01 -0.27
N GLU A 162 8.03 17.46 -0.31
CA GLU A 162 8.50 18.57 0.52
C GLU A 162 7.84 19.92 0.20
N LYS A 163 7.70 20.26 -1.08
CA LYS A 163 7.02 21.48 -1.53
C LYS A 163 5.56 21.50 -1.03
N LEU A 164 4.87 20.38 -1.17
CA LEU A 164 3.49 20.18 -0.74
C LEU A 164 3.32 20.37 0.76
N LYS A 165 4.22 19.79 1.56
CA LYS A 165 4.28 20.00 3.01
C LYS A 165 4.48 21.47 3.38
N LYS A 166 5.38 22.20 2.68
CA LYS A 166 5.60 23.64 2.89
C LYS A 166 4.38 24.50 2.54
N GLN A 167 3.52 24.03 1.64
CA GLN A 167 2.26 24.68 1.26
C GLN A 167 1.11 24.37 2.23
N GLY A 168 1.35 23.57 3.29
CA GLY A 168 0.33 23.20 4.27
C GLY A 168 -0.68 22.17 3.77
N ILE A 169 -0.43 21.56 2.61
CA ILE A 169 -1.27 20.48 2.10
C ILE A 169 -0.72 19.17 2.68
N ASN A 170 -1.49 18.59 3.59
CA ASN A 170 -1.10 17.40 4.34
C ASN A 170 -1.81 16.15 3.82
N SER A 171 -1.23 15.00 4.12
CA SER A 171 -1.84 13.69 3.89
C SER A 171 -3.12 13.53 4.72
N LEU A 172 -4.16 12.96 4.10
CA LEU A 172 -5.42 12.59 4.76
C LEU A 172 -5.25 11.42 5.73
N ASN A 173 -4.07 10.81 5.75
CA ASN A 173 -3.72 9.73 6.67
C ASN A 173 -3.17 10.22 8.02
N ASN A 174 -3.05 11.54 8.21
CA ASN A 174 -2.59 12.14 9.46
C ASN A 174 -3.75 12.50 10.43
N GLU A 175 -5.00 12.25 10.05
CA GLU A 175 -6.23 12.57 10.81
C GLU A 175 -6.85 11.35 11.52
#